data_AF-A0A350CQZ8-F1
#
_entry.id   AF-A0A350CQZ8-F1
#
_cell.length_a   1.000
_cell.length_b   1.000
_cell.length_c   1.000
_cell.angle_alpha   90.00
_cell.angle_beta   90.00
_cell.angle_gamma   90.00
#
_symmetry.space_group_name_H-M   'P 1'
#
loop_
_entity.id
_entity.type
_entity.pdbx_description
1 polymer ?
#
loop_
_entity_poly.entity_id
_entity_poly.type
_entity_poly.pdbx_seq_one_letter_code
_entity_poly.pdbx_strand_id
1 'polypeptide(L)'
;MRGASLALELARLPVAQLCFERRLNPAAIPDAYANFTRPHPRYKVFGNKAMGAALIDLSRFDSPASYLHAVRRHGHAGHQSRKAAARGYRLRRIDRNEHLDEIHAIHVSSPERQGRPMDDSYLMRRTAYPDEPHCECHGVFDAEGRLAAYCNIALYGNFVSTDQLMGYKNNDGIMYLLLSSIICGLIEARQVNWFMYDTWFGAQPGLRQFKRHVGFQPYRARYRLV
;
A
#
# COMPACT_ATOMS: atom_id res chain seq x y z
N MET A 1 28.15 11.84 11.81
CA MET A 1 28.34 10.82 10.75
C MET A 1 27.06 10.23 10.14
N ARG A 2 25.86 10.31 10.74
CA ARG A 2 24.62 9.72 10.16
C ARG A 2 24.00 10.50 8.98
N GLY A 3 24.18 11.83 8.92
CA GLY A 3 23.54 12.69 7.89
C GLY A 3 24.11 12.57 6.48
N ALA A 4 25.44 12.50 6.34
CA ALA A 4 26.10 12.38 5.03
C ALA A 4 25.81 11.02 4.35
N SER A 5 25.69 9.95 5.14
CA SER A 5 25.34 8.61 4.65
C SER A 5 23.91 8.55 4.07
N LEU A 6 22.94 9.15 4.77
CA LEU A 6 21.55 9.20 4.30
C LEU A 6 21.40 10.06 3.02
N ALA A 7 22.11 11.19 2.92
CA ALA A 7 22.09 12.02 1.72
C ALA A 7 22.65 11.26 0.50
N LEU A 8 23.71 10.48 0.69
CA LEU A 8 24.30 9.65 -0.36
C LEU A 8 23.38 8.49 -0.77
N GLU A 9 22.70 7.85 0.20
CA GLU A 9 21.70 6.81 -0.04
C GLU A 9 20.52 7.35 -0.85
N LEU A 10 20.02 8.53 -0.48
CA LEU A 10 18.94 9.22 -1.20
C LEU A 10 19.32 9.58 -2.63
N ALA A 11 20.56 10.01 -2.87
CA ALA A 11 21.05 10.35 -4.21
C ALA A 11 21.19 9.13 -5.14
N ARG A 12 21.40 7.93 -4.58
CA ARG A 12 21.57 6.67 -5.31
C ARG A 12 20.26 5.93 -5.59
N LEU A 13 19.12 6.44 -5.12
CA LEU A 13 17.85 5.76 -5.33
C LEU A 13 17.50 5.66 -6.82
N PRO A 14 17.02 4.49 -7.28
CA PRO A 14 16.51 4.34 -8.64
C PRO A 14 15.33 5.27 -8.88
N VAL A 15 15.12 5.66 -10.14
CA VAL A 15 14.04 6.57 -10.53
C VAL A 15 12.85 5.79 -11.06
N ALA A 16 11.66 6.06 -10.55
CA ALA A 16 10.39 5.56 -11.09
C ALA A 16 9.61 6.69 -11.77
N GLN A 17 9.06 6.43 -12.95
CA GLN A 17 8.18 7.36 -13.67
C GLN A 17 6.73 6.98 -13.36
N LEU A 18 6.03 7.87 -12.66
CA LEU A 18 4.65 7.66 -12.22
C LEU A 18 3.74 8.69 -12.91
N CYS A 19 2.72 8.20 -13.60
CA CYS A 19 1.80 9.02 -14.39
C CYS A 19 0.42 9.02 -13.73
N PHE A 20 -0.11 10.23 -13.55
CA PHE A 20 -1.49 10.49 -13.18
C PHE A 20 -2.31 10.73 -14.45
N GLU A 21 -3.31 9.91 -14.73
CA GLU A 21 -4.19 10.01 -15.90
C GLU A 21 -5.51 10.69 -15.52
N ARG A 22 -5.70 11.93 -15.96
CA ARG A 22 -6.86 12.76 -15.60
C ARG A 22 -8.20 12.10 -15.91
N ARG A 23 -8.26 11.29 -16.97
CA ARG A 23 -9.48 10.59 -17.42
C ARG A 23 -10.04 9.60 -16.40
N LEU A 24 -9.23 9.09 -15.47
CA LEU A 24 -9.67 8.10 -14.48
C LEU A 24 -10.63 8.73 -13.44
N ASN A 25 -10.36 9.97 -13.04
CA ASN A 25 -11.26 10.79 -12.25
C ASN A 25 -10.84 12.27 -12.41
N PRO A 26 -11.52 13.05 -13.28
CA PRO A 26 -11.12 14.42 -13.60
C PRO A 26 -11.08 15.38 -12.43
N ALA A 27 -11.80 15.09 -11.35
CA ALA A 27 -11.80 15.88 -10.12
C ALA A 27 -10.70 15.42 -9.15
N ALA A 28 -10.64 14.12 -8.82
CA ALA A 28 -9.75 13.63 -7.78
C ALA A 28 -8.27 13.49 -8.23
N ILE A 29 -8.03 13.17 -9.51
CA ILE A 29 -6.67 12.92 -10.03
C ILE A 29 -5.78 14.18 -9.94
N PRO A 30 -6.23 15.39 -10.36
CA PRO A 30 -5.46 16.61 -10.19
C PRO A 30 -5.14 16.93 -8.72
N ASP A 31 -6.09 16.71 -7.81
CA ASP A 31 -5.90 16.96 -6.37
C ASP A 31 -4.87 16.00 -5.77
N ALA A 32 -4.93 14.72 -6.14
CA ALA A 32 -3.94 13.73 -5.75
C ALA A 32 -2.55 14.08 -6.31
N TYR A 33 -2.46 14.48 -7.58
CA TYR A 33 -1.21 14.92 -8.20
C TYR A 33 -0.62 16.13 -7.45
N ALA A 34 -1.44 17.14 -7.12
CA ALA A 34 -1.02 18.29 -6.34
C ALA A 34 -0.51 17.88 -4.95
N ASN A 35 -1.18 16.95 -4.26
CA ASN A 35 -0.72 16.45 -2.96
C ASN A 35 0.61 15.69 -3.04
N PHE A 36 0.80 14.86 -4.07
CA PHE A 36 2.02 14.06 -4.23
C PHE A 36 3.23 14.94 -4.59
N THR A 37 3.00 16.04 -5.32
CA THR A 37 4.03 16.94 -5.84
C THR A 37 4.29 18.17 -4.98
N ARG A 38 3.38 18.56 -4.06
CA ARG A 38 3.59 19.71 -3.17
C ARG A 38 4.91 19.60 -2.39
N PRO A 39 5.56 20.71 -2.02
CA PRO A 39 6.83 20.66 -1.27
C PRO A 39 6.74 19.82 0.01
N HIS A 40 7.68 18.89 0.20
CA HIS A 40 7.66 17.98 1.35
C HIS A 40 7.62 18.76 2.68
N PRO A 41 6.78 18.33 3.66
CA PRO A 41 6.47 19.12 4.85
C PRO A 41 7.72 19.51 5.65
N ARG A 42 8.73 18.63 5.71
CA ARG A 42 10.00 18.87 6.42
C ARG A 42 11.16 19.32 5.52
N TYR A 43 11.10 19.04 4.21
CA TYR A 43 12.25 19.17 3.30
C TYR A 43 11.80 19.78 1.97
N LYS A 44 11.70 21.10 1.91
CA LYS A 44 11.03 21.83 0.82
C LYS A 44 11.73 21.76 -0.56
N VAL A 45 12.84 21.05 -0.66
CA VAL A 45 13.65 20.89 -1.90
C VAL A 45 13.13 19.79 -2.83
N PHE A 46 12.19 18.96 -2.39
CA PHE A 46 11.55 17.93 -3.22
C PHE A 46 10.05 17.76 -2.87
N GLY A 47 9.29 17.13 -3.77
CA GLY A 47 7.86 16.87 -3.59
C GLY A 47 7.54 15.86 -2.48
N ASN A 48 6.36 15.97 -1.88
CA ASN A 48 5.93 15.25 -0.68
C ASN A 48 6.15 13.73 -0.76
N LYS A 49 5.79 13.10 -1.89
CA LYS A 49 5.97 11.66 -2.10
C LYS A 49 7.06 11.34 -3.12
N ALA A 50 7.99 12.27 -3.37
CA ALA A 50 9.01 12.11 -4.41
C ALA A 50 10.24 11.32 -3.96
N MET A 51 10.69 11.48 -2.72
CA MET A 51 11.92 10.87 -2.22
C MET A 51 11.65 9.69 -1.31
N GLY A 52 12.21 8.52 -1.66
CA GLY A 52 12.02 7.29 -0.91
C GLY A 52 10.61 6.76 -1.01
N ALA A 53 9.95 6.88 -2.15
CA ALA A 53 8.70 6.18 -2.41
C ALA A 53 8.93 4.66 -2.29
N ALA A 54 8.16 3.98 -1.44
CA ALA A 54 8.19 2.54 -1.32
C ALA A 54 7.38 1.93 -2.49
N LEU A 55 8.09 1.44 -3.51
CA LEU A 55 7.49 0.94 -4.74
C LEU A 55 7.88 -0.52 -5.00
N ILE A 56 7.01 -1.21 -5.74
CA ILE A 56 7.31 -2.45 -6.46
C ILE A 56 7.12 -2.19 -7.95
N ASP A 57 8.13 -2.51 -8.74
CA ASP A 57 8.08 -2.50 -10.20
C ASP A 57 7.41 -3.80 -10.67
N LEU A 58 6.11 -3.72 -10.97
CA LEU A 58 5.31 -4.86 -11.40
C LEU A 58 5.71 -5.36 -12.79
N SER A 59 6.26 -4.47 -13.63
CA SER A 59 6.67 -4.80 -15.00
C SER A 59 7.83 -5.79 -15.08
N ARG A 60 8.52 -6.03 -13.96
CA ARG A 60 9.61 -7.02 -13.85
C ARG A 60 9.13 -8.45 -13.64
N PHE A 61 7.83 -8.65 -13.43
CA PHE A 61 7.26 -9.96 -13.15
C PHE A 61 6.38 -10.39 -14.31
N ASP A 62 6.79 -11.45 -15.00
CA ASP A 62 6.01 -12.00 -16.12
C ASP A 62 4.71 -12.66 -15.66
N SER A 63 4.66 -13.06 -14.38
CA SER A 63 3.53 -13.77 -13.75
C SER A 63 3.47 -13.56 -12.23
N PRO A 64 2.30 -13.77 -11.59
CA PRO A 64 2.19 -13.84 -10.13
C PRO A 64 3.19 -14.81 -9.49
N ALA A 65 3.45 -15.95 -10.14
CA ALA A 65 4.40 -16.95 -9.67
C ALA A 65 5.84 -16.42 -9.58
N SER A 66 6.28 -15.62 -10.57
CA SER A 66 7.61 -14.98 -10.55
C SER A 66 7.77 -13.99 -9.39
N TYR A 67 6.73 -13.21 -9.09
CA TYR A 67 6.71 -12.31 -7.93
C TYR A 67 6.78 -13.10 -6.62
N LEU A 68 5.92 -14.11 -6.46
CA LEU A 68 5.91 -14.96 -5.26
C LEU A 68 7.25 -15.69 -5.06
N HIS A 69 7.93 -16.08 -6.14
CA HIS A 69 9.28 -16.64 -6.08
C HIS A 69 10.31 -15.60 -5.61
N ALA A 70 10.26 -14.37 -6.13
CA ALA A 70 11.17 -13.30 -5.73
C ALA A 70 11.04 -12.97 -4.23
N VAL A 71 9.82 -12.80 -3.72
CA VAL A 71 9.60 -12.46 -2.30
C VAL A 71 9.80 -13.66 -1.36
N ARG A 72 9.74 -14.90 -1.87
CA ARG A 72 10.11 -16.11 -1.10
C ARG A 72 11.57 -16.08 -0.67
N ARG A 73 12.49 -15.53 -1.48
CA ARG A 73 13.92 -15.41 -1.11
C ARG A 73 14.14 -14.49 0.10
N HIS A 74 13.21 -13.57 0.35
CA HIS A 74 13.18 -12.71 1.54
C HIS A 74 12.37 -13.30 2.71
N GLY A 75 11.99 -14.58 2.62
CA GLY A 75 11.58 -15.44 3.73
C GLY A 75 10.14 -15.30 4.21
N HIS A 76 9.57 -14.09 4.22
CA HIS A 76 8.38 -13.86 5.06
C HIS A 76 7.07 -13.66 4.32
N ALA A 77 6.97 -12.84 3.25
CA ALA A 77 5.65 -12.60 2.64
C ALA A 77 5.02 -13.89 2.09
N GLY A 78 5.74 -14.63 1.24
CA GLY A 78 5.21 -15.87 0.67
C GLY A 78 4.88 -16.95 1.73
N HIS A 79 5.68 -17.08 2.79
CA HIS A 79 5.40 -18.03 3.87
C HIS A 79 4.18 -17.60 4.69
N GLN A 80 4.11 -16.33 5.07
CA GLN A 80 3.01 -15.77 5.87
C GLN A 80 1.69 -15.78 5.10
N SER A 81 1.70 -15.47 3.79
CA SER A 81 0.50 -15.59 2.95
C SER A 81 -0.02 -17.03 2.87
N ARG A 82 0.88 -18.03 2.72
CA ARG A 82 0.50 -19.45 2.74
C ARG A 82 -0.02 -19.88 4.10
N LYS A 83 0.60 -19.41 5.19
CA LYS A 83 0.14 -19.66 6.56
C LYS A 83 -1.27 -19.13 6.78
N ALA A 84 -1.55 -17.89 6.36
CA ALA A 84 -2.89 -17.33 6.42
C ALA A 84 -3.89 -18.16 5.59
N ALA A 85 -3.55 -18.47 4.33
CA ALA A 85 -4.43 -19.27 3.49
C ALA A 85 -4.74 -20.66 4.08
N ALA A 86 -3.73 -21.34 4.66
CA ALA A 86 -3.87 -22.63 5.32
C ALA A 86 -4.76 -22.57 6.58
N ARG A 87 -4.87 -21.39 7.21
CA ARG A 87 -5.77 -21.14 8.35
C ARG A 87 -7.18 -20.72 7.93
N GLY A 88 -7.52 -20.82 6.64
CA GLY A 88 -8.85 -20.51 6.13
C GLY A 88 -9.05 -19.06 5.69
N TYR A 89 -8.05 -18.18 5.83
CA TYR A 89 -8.20 -16.80 5.37
C TYR A 89 -8.31 -16.70 3.85
N ARG A 90 -9.17 -15.81 3.34
CA ARG A 90 -9.42 -15.61 1.89
C ARG A 90 -9.50 -14.13 1.53
N LEU A 91 -8.93 -13.75 0.39
CA LEU A 91 -9.07 -12.40 -0.18
C LEU A 91 -10.37 -12.31 -1.00
N ARG A 92 -11.07 -11.18 -0.90
CA ARG A 92 -12.16 -10.78 -1.81
C ARG A 92 -12.05 -9.28 -2.13
N ARG A 93 -12.50 -8.87 -3.31
CA ARG A 93 -12.86 -7.46 -3.56
C ARG A 93 -14.15 -7.16 -2.80
N ILE A 94 -14.28 -5.96 -2.23
CA ILE A 94 -15.42 -5.55 -1.41
C ILE A 94 -15.86 -4.13 -1.77
N ASP A 95 -17.13 -3.81 -1.57
CA ASP A 95 -17.59 -2.43 -1.38
C ASP A 95 -17.39 -2.04 0.09
N ARG A 96 -16.70 -0.92 0.36
CA ARG A 96 -16.50 -0.44 1.73
C ARG A 96 -17.81 -0.10 2.41
N ASN A 97 -18.82 0.35 1.66
CA ASN A 97 -20.11 0.75 2.20
C ASN A 97 -20.94 -0.45 2.69
N GLU A 98 -20.64 -1.67 2.24
CA GLU A 98 -21.25 -2.90 2.74
C GLU A 98 -20.58 -3.43 4.02
N HIS A 99 -19.41 -2.88 4.39
CA HIS A 99 -18.58 -3.35 5.50
C HIS A 99 -18.21 -2.24 6.51
N LEU A 100 -19.02 -1.18 6.62
CA LEU A 100 -18.73 -0.01 7.48
C LEU A 100 -18.42 -0.41 8.93
N ASP A 101 -19.21 -1.33 9.50
CA ASP A 101 -19.08 -1.74 10.90
C ASP A 101 -17.87 -2.63 11.15
N GLU A 102 -17.57 -3.55 10.23
CA GLU A 102 -16.37 -4.38 10.32
C GLU A 102 -15.08 -3.56 10.12
N ILE A 103 -15.10 -2.60 9.20
CA ILE A 103 -13.99 -1.66 8.99
C ILE A 103 -13.76 -0.81 10.25
N HIS A 104 -14.84 -0.26 10.84
CA HIS A 104 -14.74 0.50 12.08
C HIS A 104 -14.21 -0.37 13.23
N ALA A 105 -14.68 -1.61 13.35
CA ALA A 105 -14.18 -2.56 14.34
C ALA A 105 -12.67 -2.81 14.22
N ILE A 106 -12.13 -2.85 13.00
CA ILE A 106 -10.68 -2.93 12.74
C ILE A 106 -9.96 -1.64 13.19
N HIS A 107 -10.55 -0.47 12.96
CA HIS A 107 -9.98 0.81 13.38
C HIS A 107 -9.83 0.88 14.89
N VAL A 108 -10.90 0.57 15.63
CA VAL A 108 -10.90 0.66 17.11
C VAL A 108 -10.25 -0.55 17.79
N SER A 109 -9.86 -1.58 17.04
CA SER A 109 -9.27 -2.80 17.59
C SER A 109 -7.91 -2.58 18.29
N SER A 110 -7.27 -1.43 18.07
CA SER A 110 -5.97 -1.13 18.65
C SER A 110 -5.83 0.39 18.84
N PRO A 111 -5.69 0.88 20.08
CA PRO A 111 -5.59 2.32 20.36
C PRO A 111 -4.28 2.92 19.86
N GLU A 112 -3.27 2.10 19.60
CA GLU A 112 -1.96 2.51 19.09
C GLU A 112 -1.57 1.70 17.86
N ARG A 113 -1.11 2.37 16.80
CA ARG A 113 -0.52 1.74 15.63
C ARG A 113 0.80 2.42 15.27
N GLN A 114 1.83 1.60 15.05
CA GLN A 114 3.19 2.05 14.70
C GLN A 114 3.83 2.98 15.75
N GLY A 115 3.54 2.77 17.04
CA GLY A 115 4.09 3.57 18.14
C GLY A 115 3.44 4.95 18.26
N ARG A 116 2.23 5.12 17.72
CA ARG A 116 1.46 6.36 17.79
C ARG A 116 -0.02 6.05 18.08
N PRO A 117 -0.70 6.93 18.84
CA PRO A 117 -2.14 6.85 18.97
C PRO A 117 -2.81 6.78 17.60
N MET A 118 -3.92 6.04 17.52
CA MET A 118 -4.80 6.09 16.36
C MET A 118 -5.24 7.54 16.12
N ASP A 119 -5.27 7.95 14.86
CA ASP A 119 -5.81 9.27 14.50
C ASP A 119 -7.33 9.28 14.71
N ASP A 120 -7.85 10.35 15.32
CA ASP A 120 -9.27 10.47 15.70
C ASP A 120 -10.23 10.26 14.52
N SER A 121 -9.80 10.58 13.30
CA SER A 121 -10.62 10.37 12.10
C SER A 121 -10.91 8.90 11.79
N TYR A 122 -10.11 7.97 12.31
CA TYR A 122 -10.38 6.51 12.25
C TYR A 122 -11.24 6.02 13.42
N LEU A 123 -11.28 6.75 14.54
CA LEU A 123 -12.14 6.41 15.67
C LEU A 123 -13.60 6.79 15.40
N MET A 124 -13.81 7.81 14.57
CA MET A 124 -15.13 8.21 14.09
C MET A 124 -15.71 7.19 13.10
N ARG A 125 -16.87 6.63 13.44
CA ARG A 125 -17.61 5.75 12.54
C ARG A 125 -18.04 6.51 11.29
N ARG A 126 -17.62 6.02 10.13
CA ARG A 126 -18.08 6.51 8.83
C ARG A 126 -19.48 5.97 8.56
N THR A 127 -20.35 6.85 8.06
CA THR A 127 -21.68 6.48 7.56
C THR A 127 -21.67 6.13 6.07
N ALA A 128 -20.65 6.62 5.34
CA ALA A 128 -20.39 6.29 3.96
C ALA A 128 -18.92 6.57 3.61
N TYR A 129 -18.41 5.84 2.63
CA TYR A 129 -17.18 6.12 1.91
C TYR A 129 -17.52 6.66 0.52
N PRO A 130 -16.75 7.64 -0.02
CA PRO A 130 -16.91 8.09 -1.39
C PRO A 130 -16.80 6.92 -2.38
N ASP A 131 -17.73 6.90 -3.33
CA ASP A 131 -17.63 6.05 -4.50
C ASP A 131 -16.74 6.75 -5.52
N GLU A 132 -15.52 6.24 -5.67
CA GLU A 132 -14.51 6.80 -6.54
C GLU A 132 -14.15 5.76 -7.59
N PRO A 133 -14.41 6.01 -8.89
CA PRO A 133 -14.29 4.99 -9.94
C PRO A 133 -12.86 4.47 -10.15
N HIS A 134 -11.88 5.26 -9.73
CA HIS A 134 -10.46 4.92 -9.75
C HIS A 134 -9.98 4.19 -8.47
N CYS A 135 -10.86 3.89 -7.52
CA CYS A 135 -10.51 3.25 -6.26
C CYS A 135 -11.13 1.85 -6.17
N GLU A 136 -10.38 0.92 -5.58
CA GLU A 136 -10.83 -0.44 -5.32
C GLU A 136 -10.46 -0.86 -3.90
N CYS A 137 -11.36 -1.59 -3.24
CA CYS A 137 -11.12 -2.11 -1.90
C CYS A 137 -11.07 -3.64 -1.91
N HIS A 138 -10.11 -4.19 -1.17
CA HIS A 138 -9.98 -5.63 -0.95
C HIS A 138 -10.00 -5.95 0.53
N GLY A 139 -10.73 -7.00 0.90
CA GLY A 139 -10.81 -7.55 2.24
C GLY A 139 -10.18 -8.93 2.34
N VAL A 140 -9.51 -9.22 3.46
CA VAL A 140 -9.19 -10.58 3.89
C VAL A 140 -10.21 -11.00 4.93
N PHE A 141 -10.87 -12.12 4.69
CA PHE A 141 -11.85 -12.71 5.59
C PHE A 141 -11.28 -13.94 6.28
N ASP A 142 -11.65 -14.15 7.54
CA ASP A 142 -11.31 -15.36 8.29
C ASP A 142 -12.15 -16.57 7.86
N ALA A 143 -11.94 -17.71 8.52
CA ALA A 143 -12.64 -18.96 8.22
C ALA A 143 -14.15 -18.87 8.52
N GLU A 144 -14.55 -17.96 9.41
CA GLU A 144 -15.94 -17.69 9.78
C GLU A 144 -16.59 -16.63 8.87
N GLY A 145 -15.85 -16.08 7.91
CA GLY A 145 -16.35 -15.10 6.95
C GLY A 145 -16.37 -13.65 7.47
N ARG A 146 -15.69 -13.35 8.57
CA ARG A 146 -15.56 -11.99 9.13
C ARG A 146 -14.36 -11.27 8.55
N LEU A 147 -14.48 -9.97 8.31
CA LEU A 147 -13.41 -9.14 7.76
C LEU A 147 -12.28 -8.98 8.80
N ALA A 148 -11.09 -9.50 8.47
CA ALA A 148 -9.92 -9.46 9.34
C ALA A 148 -8.93 -8.35 8.99
N ALA A 149 -8.87 -7.97 7.72
CA ALA A 149 -8.04 -6.87 7.20
C ALA A 149 -8.63 -6.32 5.90
N TYR A 150 -8.31 -5.09 5.56
CA TYR A 150 -8.70 -4.49 4.29
C TYR A 150 -7.64 -3.54 3.73
N CYS A 151 -7.65 -3.35 2.42
CA CYS A 151 -6.85 -2.38 1.72
C CYS A 151 -7.67 -1.65 0.67
N ASN A 152 -7.77 -0.32 0.79
CA ASN A 152 -8.22 0.56 -0.27
C ASN A 152 -7.01 0.97 -1.12
N ILE A 153 -7.07 0.74 -2.42
CA ILE A 153 -6.07 1.20 -3.40
C ILE A 153 -6.71 2.21 -4.35
N ALA A 154 -5.92 3.17 -4.79
CA ALA A 154 -6.30 4.14 -5.81
C ALA A 154 -5.42 3.96 -7.05
N LEU A 155 -6.04 3.78 -8.20
CA LEU A 155 -5.43 3.74 -9.54
C LEU A 155 -5.26 5.16 -10.05
N TYR A 156 -4.02 5.55 -10.29
CA TYR A 156 -3.72 6.89 -10.77
C TYR A 156 -3.33 6.94 -12.23
N GLY A 157 -2.99 5.82 -12.86
CA GLY A 157 -2.52 5.76 -14.25
C GLY A 157 -1.66 4.53 -14.41
N ASN A 158 -0.35 4.72 -14.62
CA ASN A 158 0.58 3.58 -14.67
C ASN A 158 0.95 3.00 -13.28
N PHE A 159 0.27 3.43 -12.23
CA PHE A 159 0.52 2.97 -10.87
C PHE A 159 -0.73 2.99 -10.00
N VAL A 160 -0.73 2.14 -8.99
CA VAL A 160 -1.67 2.20 -7.86
C VAL A 160 -0.94 2.64 -6.60
N SER A 161 -1.64 3.29 -5.67
CA SER A 161 -1.16 3.55 -4.31
C SER A 161 -2.13 3.00 -3.27
N THR A 162 -1.60 2.46 -2.17
CA THR A 162 -2.44 2.20 -1.00
C THR A 162 -2.89 3.52 -0.39
N ASP A 163 -4.20 3.67 -0.21
CA ASP A 163 -4.82 4.80 0.48
C ASP A 163 -5.05 4.44 1.96
N GLN A 164 -5.69 3.29 2.19
CA GLN A 164 -5.88 2.71 3.52
C GLN A 164 -5.46 1.25 3.52
N LEU A 165 -4.74 0.82 4.55
CA LEU A 165 -4.34 -0.57 4.75
C LEU A 165 -4.34 -0.86 6.24
N MET A 166 -5.33 -1.64 6.70
CA MET A 166 -5.50 -1.96 8.11
C MET A 166 -5.97 -3.40 8.31
N GLY A 167 -5.80 -3.89 9.52
CA GLY A 167 -6.27 -5.20 9.94
C GLY A 167 -6.08 -5.41 11.43
N TYR A 168 -6.69 -6.47 11.95
CA TYR A 168 -6.46 -6.87 13.33
C TYR A 168 -4.99 -7.22 13.57
N LYS A 169 -4.51 -6.91 14.77
CA LYS A 169 -3.18 -7.31 15.20
C LYS A 169 -3.20 -8.81 15.48
N ASN A 170 -2.65 -9.60 14.56
CA ASN A 170 -2.43 -11.03 14.76
C ASN A 170 -1.09 -11.46 14.13
N ASN A 171 -0.74 -12.73 14.32
CA ASN A 171 0.50 -13.32 13.79
C ASN A 171 0.21 -14.35 12.70
N ASP A 172 -0.92 -14.18 12.01
CA ASP A 172 -1.47 -15.18 11.10
C ASP A 172 -1.00 -14.97 9.66
N GLY A 173 -0.43 -13.79 9.39
CA GLY A 173 0.05 -13.42 8.08
C GLY A 173 -0.96 -12.68 7.22
N ILE A 174 -2.08 -12.21 7.80
CA ILE A 174 -3.21 -11.61 7.04
C ILE A 174 -2.78 -10.40 6.19
N MET A 175 -1.89 -9.54 6.71
CA MET A 175 -1.41 -8.36 5.98
C MET A 175 -0.49 -8.76 4.81
N TYR A 176 0.25 -9.86 4.95
CA TYR A 176 1.07 -10.40 3.87
C TYR A 176 0.18 -11.02 2.79
N LEU A 177 -0.84 -11.81 3.19
CA LEU A 177 -1.83 -12.36 2.28
C LEU A 177 -2.48 -11.23 1.47
N LEU A 178 -3.04 -10.23 2.15
CA LEU A 178 -3.71 -9.08 1.56
C LEU A 178 -2.88 -8.42 0.45
N LEU A 179 -1.69 -7.90 0.78
CA LEU A 179 -0.86 -7.23 -0.23
C LEU A 179 -0.35 -8.17 -1.31
N SER A 180 0.10 -9.38 -0.93
CA SER A 180 0.63 -10.33 -1.92
C SER A 180 -0.42 -10.73 -2.95
N SER A 181 -1.67 -10.91 -2.53
CA SER A 181 -2.78 -11.27 -3.42
C SER A 181 -3.21 -10.09 -4.30
N ILE A 182 -3.26 -8.86 -3.77
CA ILE A 182 -3.52 -7.67 -4.60
C ILE A 182 -2.42 -7.50 -5.66
N ILE A 183 -1.15 -7.60 -5.26
CA ILE A 183 -0.01 -7.48 -6.18
C ILE A 183 -0.05 -8.57 -7.25
N CYS A 184 -0.36 -9.82 -6.88
CA CYS A 184 -0.55 -10.91 -7.85
C CYS A 184 -1.65 -10.57 -8.86
N GLY A 185 -2.81 -10.10 -8.40
CA GLY A 185 -3.91 -9.70 -9.29
C GLY A 185 -3.52 -8.59 -10.27
N LEU A 186 -2.76 -7.59 -9.81
CA LEU A 186 -2.28 -6.50 -10.67
C LEU A 186 -1.23 -6.96 -11.69
N ILE A 187 -0.33 -7.88 -11.31
CA ILE A 187 0.63 -8.49 -12.23
C ILE A 187 -0.10 -9.29 -13.31
N GLU A 188 -1.13 -10.06 -12.92
CA GLU A 188 -1.94 -10.84 -13.85
C GLU A 188 -2.73 -9.95 -14.81
N ALA A 189 -3.33 -8.87 -14.31
CA ALA A 189 -4.08 -7.92 -15.12
C ALA A 189 -3.20 -7.08 -16.07
N ARG A 190 -1.90 -6.91 -15.75
CA ARG A 190 -0.94 -6.10 -16.51
C ARG A 190 -1.39 -4.65 -16.80
N GLN A 191 -2.18 -4.08 -15.90
CA GLN A 191 -2.77 -2.75 -16.06
C GLN A 191 -1.86 -1.62 -15.58
N VAL A 192 -0.97 -1.90 -14.62
CA VAL A 192 -0.09 -0.90 -14.01
C VAL A 192 1.34 -1.42 -13.90
N ASN A 193 2.28 -0.48 -13.92
CA ASN A 193 3.71 -0.79 -13.81
C ASN A 193 4.19 -0.73 -12.36
N TRP A 194 3.50 0.00 -11.48
CA TRP A 194 3.98 0.25 -10.13
C TRP A 194 2.90 0.05 -9.07
N PHE A 195 3.29 -0.59 -7.97
CA PHE A 195 2.51 -0.62 -6.73
C PHE A 195 3.22 0.25 -5.68
N MET A 196 2.54 1.30 -5.21
CA MET A 196 3.03 2.19 -4.18
C MET A 196 2.37 1.90 -2.83
N TYR A 197 3.19 1.77 -1.78
CA TYR A 197 2.67 1.77 -0.41
C TYR A 197 2.52 3.20 0.09
N ASP A 198 3.65 3.85 0.38
CA ASP A 198 3.77 5.25 0.80
C ASP A 198 5.28 5.59 0.81
N THR A 199 5.77 6.34 1.80
CA THR A 199 7.20 6.65 1.96
C THR A 199 7.94 5.54 2.70
N TRP A 200 9.20 5.31 2.36
CA TRP A 200 10.09 4.32 2.95
C TRP A 200 10.76 4.85 4.21
N PHE A 201 11.27 6.08 4.13
CA PHE A 201 11.94 6.76 5.24
C PHE A 201 10.90 7.31 6.21
N GLY A 202 11.19 7.23 7.51
CA GLY A 202 10.24 7.60 8.58
C GLY A 202 9.38 6.44 9.09
N ALA A 203 9.31 5.32 8.38
CA ALA A 203 8.69 4.09 8.87
C ALA A 203 9.49 3.50 10.05
N GLN A 204 8.82 2.98 11.08
CA GLN A 204 9.46 2.25 12.18
C GLN A 204 10.16 0.97 11.69
N PRO A 205 11.16 0.41 12.42
CA PRO A 205 11.92 -0.76 11.99
C PRO A 205 11.04 -1.93 11.52
N GLY A 206 9.97 -2.25 12.25
CA GLY A 206 9.03 -3.32 11.89
C GLY A 206 8.28 -3.04 10.58
N LEU A 207 7.83 -1.81 10.34
CA LEU A 207 7.16 -1.45 9.08
C LEU A 207 8.13 -1.49 7.90
N ARG A 208 9.39 -1.06 8.08
CA ARG A 208 10.42 -1.18 7.04
C ARG A 208 10.71 -2.64 6.71
N GLN A 209 10.77 -3.49 7.72
CA GLN A 209 10.95 -4.93 7.54
C GLN A 209 9.76 -5.55 6.80
N PHE A 210 8.53 -5.21 7.19
CA PHE A 210 7.32 -5.63 6.47
C PHE A 210 7.37 -5.23 4.99
N LYS A 211 7.68 -3.95 4.69
CA LYS A 211 7.83 -3.45 3.32
C LYS A 211 8.86 -4.26 2.53
N ARG A 212 10.04 -4.51 3.09
CA ARG A 212 11.08 -5.36 2.48
C ARG A 212 10.58 -6.77 2.17
N HIS A 213 9.89 -7.39 3.12
CA HIS A 213 9.40 -8.76 2.96
C HIS A 213 8.35 -8.90 1.85
N VAL A 214 7.54 -7.85 1.62
CA VAL A 214 6.57 -7.79 0.51
C VAL A 214 7.24 -7.41 -0.82
N GLY A 215 8.52 -7.02 -0.81
CA GLY A 215 9.29 -6.71 -2.02
C GLY A 215 9.37 -5.23 -2.36
N PHE A 216 8.88 -4.34 -1.49
CA PHE A 216 9.05 -2.90 -1.69
C PHE A 216 10.52 -2.49 -1.61
N GLN A 217 10.87 -1.52 -2.44
CA GLN A 217 12.17 -0.86 -2.43
C GLN A 217 11.97 0.67 -2.46
N PRO A 218 12.93 1.45 -1.92
CA PRO A 218 12.87 2.90 -2.02
C PRO A 218 13.24 3.38 -3.43
N TYR A 219 12.45 4.29 -3.98
CA TYR A 219 12.67 4.96 -5.26
C TYR A 219 12.61 6.48 -5.12
N ARG A 220 13.19 7.18 -6.09
CA ARG A 220 12.83 8.55 -6.41
C ARG A 220 11.70 8.55 -7.43
N ALA A 221 10.51 8.95 -7.03
CA ALA A 221 9.36 9.08 -7.92
C ALA A 221 9.43 10.41 -8.69
N ARG A 222 9.21 10.33 -10.01
CA ARG A 222 8.96 11.47 -10.89
C ARG A 222 7.53 11.40 -11.38
N TYR A 223 6.75 12.41 -11.03
CA TYR A 223 5.33 12.48 -11.35
C TYR A 223 5.09 13.27 -12.62
N ARG A 224 4.11 12.83 -13.41
CA ARG A 224 3.53 13.59 -14.52
C ARG A 224 2.02 13.50 -14.45
N LEU A 225 1.34 14.57 -14.83
CA LEU A 225 -0.09 14.59 -15.07
C LEU A 225 -0.31 14.52 -16.59
N VAL A 226 -1.09 13.54 -17.05
CA VAL A 226 -1.41 13.27 -18.45
C VAL A 226 -2.90 13.17 -18.69
#